data_AF-A0A923EDF5-F1
#
_entry.id   AF-A0A923EDF5-F1
#
_cell.length_a   1.000
_cell.length_b   1.000
_cell.length_c   1.000
_cell.angle_alpha   90.00
_cell.angle_beta   90.00
_cell.angle_gamma   90.00
#
_symmetry.space_group_name_H-M   'P 1'
#
loop_
_entity.id
_entity.type
_entity.pdbx_description
1 polymer ?
#
loop_
_entity_poly.entity_id
_entity_poly.type
_entity_poly.pdbx_seq_one_letter_code
_entity_poly.pdbx_strand_id
1 'polypeptide(L)'
;MMAICMIIKSKVVFMDEITASIDIENRNNMVSLIKELRKLGATIVFITHDFKTLYRIADRIIIMKNGKIVEINTTDQIFSKPQGIYTKQLLEANFIRR
;
A
#
# COMPACT_ATOMS: atom_id res chain seq x y z
N MET A 1 8.43 10.85 -11.13
CA MET A 1 8.07 9.45 -11.46
C MET A 1 6.60 9.31 -11.83
N MET A 2 5.63 9.62 -10.94
CA MET A 2 4.20 9.46 -11.23
C MET A 2 3.71 10.17 -12.50
N ALA A 3 4.14 11.42 -12.73
CA ALA A 3 3.81 12.15 -13.95
C ALA A 3 4.24 11.41 -15.23
N ILE A 4 5.42 10.77 -15.21
CA ILE A 4 5.92 9.98 -16.34
C ILE A 4 5.01 8.77 -16.56
N CYS A 5 4.65 8.04 -15.50
CA CYS A 5 3.73 6.89 -15.58
C CYS A 5 2.37 7.27 -16.18
N MET A 6 1.85 8.46 -15.84
CA MET A 6 0.60 8.99 -16.38
C MET A 6 0.73 9.31 -17.88
N ILE A 7 1.82 9.99 -18.29
CA ILE A 7 2.06 10.35 -19.70
C ILE A 7 2.17 9.09 -20.57
N ILE A 8 2.92 8.08 -20.12
CA ILE A 8 3.13 6.85 -20.90
C ILE A 8 1.98 5.84 -20.78
N LYS A 9 0.93 6.17 -20.01
CA LYS A 9 -0.23 5.30 -19.75
C LYS A 9 0.19 3.89 -19.34
N SER A 10 1.05 3.80 -18.32
CA SER A 10 1.60 2.53 -17.84
C SER A 10 0.48 1.55 -17.45
N LYS A 11 0.53 0.34 -17.99
CA LYS A 11 -0.38 -0.75 -17.59
C LYS A 11 -0.06 -1.33 -16.22
N VAL A 12 1.22 -1.28 -15.82
CA VAL A 12 1.70 -1.75 -14.52
C VAL A 12 2.68 -0.72 -13.97
N VAL A 13 2.52 -0.36 -12.69
CA VAL A 13 3.38 0.60 -11.99
C VAL A 13 3.89 -0.05 -10.70
N PHE A 14 5.22 -0.15 -10.59
CA PHE A 14 5.90 -0.55 -9.36
C PHE A 14 6.41 0.69 -8.64
N MET A 15 6.16 0.79 -7.34
CA MET A 15 6.62 1.93 -6.57
C MET A 15 7.17 1.50 -5.22
N ASP A 16 8.43 1.83 -4.98
CA ASP A 16 9.09 1.54 -3.71
C ASP A 16 9.00 2.75 -2.78
N GLU A 17 8.57 2.51 -1.55
CA GLU A 17 8.47 3.46 -0.45
C GLU A 17 7.98 4.89 -0.80
N ILE A 18 6.86 4.99 -1.53
CA ILE A 18 6.36 6.25 -2.11
C ILE A 18 6.01 7.36 -1.12
N THR A 19 5.83 7.03 0.16
CA THR A 19 5.42 7.96 1.20
C THR A 19 6.58 8.54 2.01
N ALA A 20 7.80 7.99 1.89
CA ALA A 20 8.91 8.36 2.78
C ALA A 20 9.33 9.83 2.66
N SER A 21 9.24 10.40 1.45
CA SER A 21 9.68 11.77 1.16
C SER A 21 8.53 12.78 1.03
N ILE A 22 7.32 12.40 1.45
CA ILE A 22 6.13 13.23 1.30
C ILE A 22 5.58 13.60 2.68
N ASP A 23 5.41 14.90 2.92
CA ASP A 23 4.80 15.43 4.13
C ASP A 23 3.35 14.93 4.30
N ILE A 24 2.84 15.01 5.54
CA ILE A 24 1.50 14.51 5.88
C ILE A 24 0.40 15.21 5.06
N GLU A 25 0.58 16.49 4.74
CA GLU A 25 -0.39 17.30 4.02
C GLU A 25 -0.50 16.86 2.55
N ASN A 26 0.63 16.61 1.90
CA ASN A 26 0.71 16.21 0.50
C ASN A 26 0.44 14.72 0.24
N ARG A 27 0.35 13.87 1.27
CA ARG A 27 -0.01 12.44 1.10
C ARG A 27 -1.38 12.24 0.46
N ASN A 28 -2.34 13.13 0.70
CA ASN A 28 -3.67 13.06 0.08
C ASN A 28 -3.60 13.26 -1.44
N ASN A 29 -2.71 14.14 -1.91
CA ASN A 29 -2.50 14.36 -3.34
C ASN A 29 -1.92 13.10 -3.99
N MET A 30 -0.96 12.44 -3.34
CA MET A 30 -0.40 11.17 -3.81
C MET A 30 -1.48 10.07 -3.92
N VAL A 31 -2.34 9.93 -2.90
CA VAL A 31 -3.46 8.99 -2.92
C VAL A 31 -4.39 9.25 -4.11
N SER A 32 -4.71 10.52 -4.38
CA SER A 32 -5.54 10.92 -5.52
C SER A 32 -4.91 10.53 -6.85
N LEU A 33 -3.61 10.77 -7.04
CA LEU A 33 -2.88 10.38 -8.25
C LEU A 33 -2.90 8.86 -8.49
N ILE A 34 -2.72 8.07 -7.44
CA ILE A 34 -2.80 6.60 -7.51
C ILE A 34 -4.20 6.15 -7.92
N LYS A 35 -5.24 6.79 -7.38
CA LYS A 35 -6.64 6.52 -7.77
C LYS A 35 -6.91 6.86 -9.24
N GLU A 36 -6.32 7.93 -9.77
CA GLU A 36 -6.43 8.28 -11.19
C GLU A 36 -5.74 7.24 -12.08
N LEU A 37 -4.51 6.83 -11.75
CA LEU A 37 -3.81 5.76 -12.47
C LEU A 37 -4.64 4.47 -12.48
N ARG A 38 -5.27 4.13 -11.35
CA ARG A 38 -6.20 2.99 -11.25
C ARG A 38 -7.41 3.16 -12.18
N LYS A 39 -8.03 4.34 -12.24
CA LYS A 39 -9.15 4.62 -13.17
C LYS A 39 -8.77 4.46 -14.63
N LEU A 40 -7.51 4.70 -14.97
CA LEU A 40 -6.95 4.47 -16.31
C LEU A 40 -6.65 2.99 -16.61
N GLY A 41 -6.95 2.08 -15.68
CA GLY A 41 -6.76 0.63 -15.83
C GLY A 41 -5.35 0.15 -15.48
N ALA A 42 -4.52 0.98 -14.82
CA ALA A 42 -3.20 0.56 -14.38
C ALA A 42 -3.28 -0.39 -13.18
N THR A 43 -2.48 -1.46 -13.21
CA THR A 43 -2.18 -2.28 -12.03
C THR A 43 -1.05 -1.63 -11.24
N ILE A 44 -1.23 -1.52 -9.92
CA ILE A 44 -0.31 -0.79 -9.07
C ILE A 44 0.21 -1.74 -7.98
N VAL A 45 1.53 -1.88 -7.91
CA VAL A 45 2.22 -2.61 -6.85
C VAL A 45 3.09 -1.59 -6.13
N PHE A 46 2.88 -1.43 -4.83
CA PHE A 46 3.67 -0.53 -4.02
C PHE A 46 4.13 -1.18 -2.73
N ILE A 47 5.29 -0.73 -2.27
CA ILE A 47 5.91 -1.15 -1.02
C ILE A 47 5.81 0.02 -0.05
N THR A 48 5.35 -0.24 1.17
CA THR A 48 5.33 0.75 2.25
C THR A 48 5.29 0.07 3.61
N HIS A 49 5.80 0.76 4.61
CA HIS A 49 5.65 0.39 6.01
C HIS A 49 4.46 1.13 6.68
N ASP A 50 3.77 2.04 5.99
CA ASP A 50 2.64 2.81 6.53
C ASP A 50 1.30 2.09 6.35
N PHE A 51 0.79 1.52 7.45
CA PHE A 51 -0.49 0.81 7.50
C PHE A 51 -1.70 1.69 7.20
N LYS A 52 -1.66 2.99 7.50
CA LYS A 52 -2.76 3.91 7.17
C LYS A 52 -2.86 4.09 5.65
N THR A 53 -1.72 4.14 4.96
CA THR A 53 -1.67 4.18 3.50
C THR A 53 -2.15 2.87 2.89
N LEU A 54 -1.72 1.71 3.42
CA LEU A 54 -2.21 0.39 2.98
C LEU A 54 -3.74 0.31 3.06
N TYR A 55 -4.32 0.67 4.21
CA TYR A 55 -5.78 0.62 4.42
C TYR A 55 -6.57 1.51 3.45
N ARG A 56 -6.02 2.67 3.06
CA ARG A 56 -6.72 3.65 2.19
C ARG A 56 -6.66 3.32 0.70
N ILE A 57 -5.68 2.54 0.25
CA ILE A 57 -5.34 2.44 -1.18
C ILE A 57 -5.31 0.99 -1.67
N ALA A 58 -4.80 0.05 -0.87
CA ALA A 58 -4.57 -1.31 -1.32
C ALA A 58 -5.88 -2.09 -1.41
N ASP A 59 -6.03 -2.87 -2.49
CA ASP A 59 -7.10 -3.87 -2.60
C ASP A 59 -6.69 -5.19 -1.93
N ARG A 60 -5.40 -5.55 -2.04
CA ARG A 60 -4.77 -6.74 -1.45
C ARG A 60 -3.43 -6.37 -0.84
N ILE A 61 -3.07 -7.06 0.24
CA ILE A 61 -1.82 -6.84 0.96
C ILE A 61 -1.04 -8.15 1.02
N ILE A 62 0.26 -8.03 0.77
CA ILE A 62 1.24 -9.10 0.92
C ILE A 62 2.15 -8.71 2.08
N ILE A 63 2.22 -9.53 3.11
CA ILE A 63 3.12 -9.34 4.24
C ILE A 63 4.28 -10.29 4.08
N MET A 64 5.49 -9.72 4.17
CA MET A 64 6.74 -10.46 4.06
C MET A 64 7.56 -10.35 5.34
N LYS A 65 8.29 -11.42 5.67
CA LYS A 65 9.28 -11.46 6.74
C LYS A 65 10.44 -12.34 6.32
N ASN A 66 11.68 -11.87 6.50
CA ASN A 66 12.90 -12.62 6.17
C ASN A 66 12.88 -13.22 4.75
N GLY A 67 12.47 -12.42 3.77
CA GLY A 67 12.38 -12.84 2.36
C GLY A 67 11.25 -13.82 2.04
N LYS A 68 10.39 -14.16 3.00
CA LYS A 68 9.26 -15.08 2.78
C LYS A 68 7.93 -14.33 2.90
N ILE A 69 6.99 -14.69 2.03
CA ILE A 69 5.60 -14.29 2.17
C ILE A 69 5.02 -15.03 3.35
N VAL A 70 4.52 -14.29 4.34
CA VAL A 70 3.90 -14.86 5.53
C VAL A 70 2.38 -14.75 5.53
N GLU A 71 1.83 -13.79 4.77
CA GLU A 71 0.39 -13.69 4.56
C GLU A 71 0.08 -12.92 3.26
N ILE A 72 -0.98 -13.35 2.55
CA ILE A 72 -1.57 -12.62 1.43
C ILE A 72 -3.07 -12.68 1.57
N ASN A 73 -3.73 -11.54 1.70
CA ASN A 73 -5.19 -11.46 1.78
C ASN A 73 -5.70 -10.12 1.26
N THR A 74 -7.03 -9.97 1.20
CA THR A 74 -7.65 -8.65 0.98
C THR A 74 -7.33 -7.71 2.13
N THR A 75 -7.36 -6.40 1.87
CA THR A 75 -7.14 -5.39 2.91
C THR A 75 -8.10 -5.60 4.08
N ASP A 76 -9.40 -5.78 3.83
CA ASP A 76 -10.38 -6.03 4.87
C ASP A 76 -10.05 -7.25 5.74
N GLN A 77 -9.66 -8.37 5.12
CA GLN A 77 -9.30 -9.58 5.87
C GLN A 77 -8.03 -9.39 6.72
N ILE A 78 -7.02 -8.69 6.20
CA ILE A 78 -5.78 -8.41 6.95
C ILE A 78 -6.09 -7.57 8.19
N PHE A 79 -6.89 -6.51 8.07
CA PHE A 79 -7.17 -5.61 9.19
C PHE A 79 -8.23 -6.15 10.17
N SER A 80 -9.22 -6.92 9.70
CA SER A 80 -10.32 -7.43 10.55
C SER A 80 -10.05 -8.80 11.16
N LYS A 81 -9.40 -9.70 10.42
CA LYS A 81 -9.17 -11.10 10.84
C LYS A 81 -7.82 -11.62 10.33
N PRO A 82 -6.70 -11.00 10.75
CA PRO A 82 -5.37 -11.43 10.35
C PRO A 82 -5.12 -12.90 10.76
N GLN A 83 -4.58 -13.71 9.85
CA GLN A 83 -4.31 -15.13 10.10
C GLN A 83 -2.89 -15.35 10.64
N GLY A 84 -1.91 -14.60 10.14
CA GLY A 84 -0.51 -14.74 10.52
C GLY A 84 -0.21 -14.18 11.91
N ILE A 85 0.56 -14.92 12.71
CA ILE A 85 1.03 -14.46 14.04
C ILE A 85 1.82 -13.16 13.91
N TYR A 86 2.71 -13.07 12.91
CA TYR A 86 3.49 -11.86 12.66
C TYR A 86 2.62 -10.68 12.19
N THR A 87 1.61 -10.94 11.37
CA THR A 87 0.65 -9.92 10.93
C THR A 87 -0.10 -9.31 12.10
N LYS A 88 -0.57 -10.14 13.05
CA LYS A 88 -1.20 -9.68 14.29
C LYS A 88 -0.28 -8.76 15.07
N GLN A 89 0.96 -9.19 15.30
CA GLN A 89 1.97 -8.38 16.00
C GLN A 89 2.23 -7.04 15.30
N LEU A 90 2.33 -7.04 13.97
CA LEU A 90 2.52 -5.81 13.18
C LEU A 90 1.36 -4.84 13.32
N LEU A 91 0.12 -5.32 13.25
CA LEU A 91 -1.09 -4.50 13.36
C LEU A 91 -1.23 -3.93 14.77
N GLU A 92 -0.97 -4.71 15.81
CA GLU A 92 -0.97 -4.23 17.20
C GLU A 92 0.05 -3.12 17.43
N ALA A 93 1.25 -3.24 16.85
CA ALA A 93 2.31 -2.25 17.01
C ALA A 93 2.05 -0.94 16.25
N ASN A 94 1.43 -0.99 15.07
CA ASN A 94 1.36 0.16 14.14
C ASN A 94 -0.04 0.75 13.93
N PHE A 95 -1.10 0.00 14.20
CA PHE A 95 -2.47 0.42 13.88
C PHE A 95 -3.32 0.69 15.12
N ILE A 96 -3.16 -0.10 16.18
CA ILE A 96 -3.98 0.00 17.40
C ILE A 96 -3.45 1.09 18.36
N ARG A 97 -2.19 1.50 18.23
CA ARG A 97 -1.62 2.63 18.98
C ARG A 97 -1.75 3.93 18.17
N ARG A 98 -2.78 4.73 18.50
CA ARG A 98 -3.04 6.15 18.11
C ARG A 98 -4.07 6.40 17.01
#